data_AF-A0A7I8EBX9-F1
#
_entry.id   AF-A0A7I8EBX9-F1
#
_cell.length_a   1.000
_cell.length_b   1.000
_cell.length_c   1.000
_cell.angle_alpha   90.00
_cell.angle_beta   90.00
_cell.angle_gamma   90.00
#
_symmetry.space_group_name_H-M   'P 1'
#
loop_
_entity.id
_entity.type
_entity.pdbx_description
1 polymer ?
#
loop_
_entity_poly.entity_id
_entity_poly.type
_entity_poly.pdbx_seq_one_letter_code
_entity_poly.pdbx_strand_id
1 'polypeptide(L)'
;MTVLTSVPAMNCVPRPRRALGVMRRMHQGYPILEAGPLAMTTYLDGYGAEAALWLGYFRRHDWIEAQDWPNGVRAWFLSKRGLTMLAQGEDWWASLSWTQRVIYWLC
;
A
#
# COMPACT_ATOMS: atom_id res chain seq x y z
N MET A 1 -18.21 -23.24 -4.06
CA MET A 1 -18.52 -22.04 -3.24
C MET A 1 -17.42 -21.02 -3.47
N THR A 2 -17.66 -20.06 -4.36
CA THR A 2 -16.69 -19.01 -4.68
C THR A 2 -16.78 -17.96 -3.59
N VAL A 3 -15.80 -17.91 -2.68
CA VAL A 3 -15.69 -16.78 -1.73
C VAL A 3 -15.36 -15.56 -2.58
N LEU A 4 -16.36 -14.73 -2.84
CA LEU A 4 -16.16 -13.37 -3.31
C LEU A 4 -15.42 -12.64 -2.19
N THR A 5 -14.09 -12.71 -2.19
CA THR A 5 -13.28 -11.95 -1.26
C THR A 5 -13.36 -10.49 -1.68
N SER A 6 -14.41 -9.81 -1.23
CA SER A 6 -14.56 -8.37 -1.37
C SER A 6 -13.27 -7.71 -0.92
N VAL A 7 -12.74 -6.81 -1.74
CA VAL A 7 -11.69 -5.90 -1.30
C VAL A 7 -12.24 -5.15 -0.08
N PRO A 8 -11.59 -5.17 1.09
CA PRO A 8 -12.10 -4.46 2.25
C PRO A 8 -12.20 -2.97 1.92
N ALA A 9 -13.26 -2.32 2.40
CA ALA A 9 -13.45 -0.89 2.21
C ALA A 9 -12.26 -0.12 2.79
N MET A 10 -11.84 0.97 2.12
CA MET A 10 -10.64 1.71 2.50
C MET A 10 -10.69 2.27 3.92
N ASN A 11 -11.86 2.60 4.44
CA ASN A 11 -12.04 3.03 5.84
C ASN A 11 -11.74 1.93 6.88
N CYS A 12 -11.67 0.66 6.50
CA CYS A 12 -11.28 -0.45 7.37
C CYS A 12 -9.77 -0.72 7.37
N VAL A 13 -9.00 -0.06 6.48
CA VAL A 13 -7.55 -0.17 6.45
C VAL A 13 -6.98 0.67 7.61
N PRO A 14 -6.05 0.14 8.42
CA PRO A 14 -5.35 0.94 9.41
C PRO A 14 -4.74 2.18 8.74
N ARG A 15 -4.77 3.35 9.38
CA ARG A 15 -4.22 4.61 8.83
C ARG A 15 -4.45 4.76 7.31
N PRO A 16 -5.72 4.78 6.87
CA PRO A 16 -6.09 4.50 5.47
C PRO A 16 -5.48 5.49 4.48
N ARG A 17 -5.34 6.75 4.89
CA ARG A 17 -4.64 7.78 4.13
C ARG A 17 -3.17 7.45 3.89
N ARG A 18 -2.45 6.92 4.88
CA ARG A 18 -1.02 6.57 4.74
C ARG A 18 -0.85 5.35 3.84
N ALA A 19 -1.72 4.33 4.00
CA ALA A 19 -1.78 3.20 3.09
C ALA A 19 -2.00 3.66 1.64
N LEU A 20 -2.99 4.53 1.41
CA LEU A 20 -3.27 5.12 0.10
C LEU A 20 -2.06 5.91 -0.44
N GLY A 21 -1.35 6.65 0.42
CA GLY A 21 -0.12 7.35 0.05
C GLY A 21 0.98 6.43 -0.46
N VAL A 22 1.19 5.28 0.19
CA VAL A 22 2.15 4.27 -0.27
C VAL A 22 1.70 3.66 -1.59
N MET A 23 0.43 3.29 -1.72
CA MET A 23 -0.10 2.72 -2.96
C MET A 23 0.04 3.69 -4.15
N ARG A 24 -0.20 4.99 -3.96
CA ARG A 24 0.03 6.02 -4.99
C ARG A 24 1.47 6.06 -5.46
N ARG A 25 2.44 5.99 -4.55
CA ARG A 25 3.88 5.95 -4.89
C ARG A 25 4.23 4.68 -5.66
N MET A 26 3.72 3.53 -5.22
CA MET A 26 3.90 2.28 -5.95
C MET A 26 3.34 2.35 -7.37
N HIS A 27 2.16 2.97 -7.53
CA HIS A 27 1.54 3.18 -8.85
C HIS A 27 2.36 4.12 -9.75
N GLN A 28 3.10 5.06 -9.18
CA GLN A 28 4.05 5.93 -9.89
C GLN A 28 5.37 5.23 -10.27
N GLY A 29 5.53 3.94 -9.96
CA GLY A 29 6.72 3.16 -10.30
C GLY A 29 7.76 3.09 -9.18
N TYR A 30 7.40 3.43 -7.93
CA TYR A 30 8.27 3.30 -6.77
C TYR A 30 7.91 2.05 -5.94
N PRO A 31 8.44 0.86 -6.27
CA PRO A 31 8.13 -0.37 -5.53
C PRO A 31 8.67 -0.33 -4.10
N ILE A 32 8.11 -1.17 -3.24
CA ILE A 32 8.72 -1.45 -1.94
C ILE A 32 9.85 -2.45 -2.17
N LEU A 33 11.06 -2.13 -1.70
CA LEU A 33 12.22 -3.00 -1.82
C LEU A 33 12.43 -3.79 -0.52
N GLU A 34 12.64 -5.10 -0.68
CA GLU A 34 12.99 -6.04 0.38
C GLU A 34 14.41 -6.57 0.08
N ALA A 35 15.40 -6.15 0.89
CA ALA A 35 16.78 -6.60 0.80
C ALA A 35 17.08 -7.61 1.92
N GLY A 36 16.50 -8.80 1.81
CA GLY A 36 16.75 -9.91 2.73
C GLY A 36 16.14 -9.75 4.14
N PRO A 37 16.32 -10.75 5.02
CA PRO A 37 15.56 -10.90 6.27
C PRO A 37 15.81 -9.81 7.32
N LEU A 38 16.78 -8.91 7.12
CA LEU A 38 17.18 -7.90 8.10
C LEU A 38 17.29 -6.47 7.52
N ALA A 39 17.13 -6.27 6.21
CA ALA A 39 17.21 -4.93 5.61
C ALA A 39 16.02 -4.68 4.69
N MET A 40 15.00 -4.00 5.20
CA MET A 40 14.04 -3.32 4.33
C MET A 40 14.66 -1.97 3.97
N THR A 41 15.36 -1.90 2.85
CA THR A 41 15.96 -0.65 2.38
C THR A 41 14.87 0.25 1.82
N THR A 42 14.56 1.27 2.60
CA THR A 42 13.62 2.34 2.29
C THR A 42 13.92 3.00 0.94
N TYR A 43 12.98 2.95 0.01
CA TYR A 43 12.82 3.99 -1.01
C TYR A 43 11.40 4.55 -0.95
N LEU A 44 11.13 5.19 0.18
CA LEU A 44 10.06 6.15 0.35
C LEU A 44 10.70 7.25 1.21
N ASP A 45 11.10 8.36 0.59
CA ASP A 45 11.57 9.56 1.28
C ASP A 45 10.64 9.88 2.47
N GLY A 46 11.06 9.49 3.68
CA GLY A 46 10.35 9.75 4.94
C GLY A 46 9.54 8.61 5.59
N TYR A 47 9.40 7.42 4.99
CA TYR A 47 8.52 6.36 5.54
C TYR A 47 9.21 5.10 6.11
N GLY A 48 10.55 5.10 6.21
CA GLY A 48 11.40 4.12 6.91
C GLY A 48 10.73 2.85 7.44
N ALA A 49 10.41 2.87 8.75
CA ALA A 49 9.81 1.74 9.46
C ALA A 49 8.32 1.50 9.11
N GLU A 50 7.60 2.50 8.62
CA GLU A 50 6.18 2.37 8.28
C GLU A 50 5.98 1.61 6.96
N ALA A 51 6.93 1.69 6.03
CA ALA A 51 6.94 0.90 4.81
C ALA A 51 6.95 -0.61 5.08
N ALA A 52 7.67 -1.04 6.12
CA ALA A 52 7.71 -2.44 6.57
C ALA A 52 6.34 -2.95 7.03
N LEU A 53 5.59 -2.11 7.75
CA LEU A 53 4.23 -2.42 8.19
C LEU A 53 3.28 -2.60 7.00
N TRP A 54 3.38 -1.71 5.99
CA TRP A 54 2.56 -1.81 4.78
C TRP A 54 2.91 -3.02 3.94
N LEU A 55 4.20 -3.40 3.83
CA LEU A 55 4.57 -4.59 3.08
C LEU A 55 3.84 -5.83 3.60
N GLY A 56 3.93 -6.08 4.92
CA GLY A 56 3.27 -7.23 5.54
C GLY A 56 1.74 -7.18 5.40
N TYR A 57 1.14 -5.99 5.56
CA TYR A 57 -0.29 -5.82 5.40
C TYR A 57 -0.75 -6.06 3.96
N PHE A 58 -0.16 -5.38 2.98
CA PHE A 58 -0.51 -5.52 1.57
C PHE A 58 -0.30 -6.94 1.05
N ARG A 59 0.76 -7.62 1.53
CA ARG A 59 1.02 -9.03 1.19
C ARG A 59 -0.10 -9.96 1.68
N ARG A 60 -0.60 -9.78 2.92
CA ARG A 60 -1.71 -10.58 3.46
C ARG A 60 -3.04 -10.39 2.72
N HIS A 61 -3.19 -9.28 2.00
CA HIS A 61 -4.40 -8.96 1.24
C HIS A 61 -4.26 -9.18 -0.28
N ASP A 62 -3.14 -9.76 -0.73
CA ASP A 62 -2.82 -9.97 -2.15
C ASP A 62 -2.82 -8.68 -2.98
N TRP A 63 -2.51 -7.53 -2.36
CA TRP A 63 -2.48 -6.23 -3.04
C TRP A 63 -1.14 -5.93 -3.71
N ILE A 64 -0.13 -6.73 -3.41
CA ILE A 64 1.20 -6.58 -3.98
C ILE A 64 1.69 -7.91 -4.54
N GLU A 65 2.52 -7.82 -5.55
CA GLU A 65 3.19 -8.95 -6.17
C GLU A 65 4.69 -8.70 -6.22
N ALA A 66 5.45 -9.79 -6.07
CA ALA A 66 6.90 -9.73 -6.04
C ALA A 66 7.49 -9.88 -7.44
N GLN A 67 8.56 -9.14 -7.68
CA GLN A 67 9.47 -9.32 -8.79
C GLN A 67 10.90 -9.40 -8.24
N ASP A 68 11.58 -10.50 -8.51
CA ASP A 68 12.97 -10.69 -8.12
C ASP A 68 13.90 -9.97 -9.09
N TRP A 69 14.85 -9.21 -8.57
CA TRP A 69 15.87 -8.52 -9.35
C TRP A 69 17.21 -9.28 -9.32
N PRO A 70 18.06 -9.14 -10.36
CA PRO A 70 19.31 -9.91 -10.48
C PRO A 70 20.30 -9.74 -9.32
N ASN A 71 20.18 -8.68 -8.53
CA ASN A 71 21.04 -8.37 -7.38
C ASN A 71 20.56 -9.00 -6.07
N GLY A 72 19.58 -9.90 -6.10
CA GLY A 72 19.02 -10.54 -4.91
C GLY A 72 18.07 -9.64 -4.11
N VAL A 73 17.72 -8.46 -4.64
CA VAL A 73 16.67 -7.60 -4.09
C VAL A 73 15.32 -8.07 -4.62
N ARG A 74 14.31 -8.11 -3.74
CA ARG A 74 12.92 -8.35 -4.13
C ARG A 74 12.19 -7.01 -4.17
N ALA A 75 11.62 -6.69 -5.32
CA ALA A 75 10.79 -5.50 -5.50
C ALA A 75 9.31 -5.91 -5.45
N TRP A 76 8.50 -5.14 -4.74
CA TRP A 76 7.07 -5.36 -4.60
C TRP A 76 6.28 -4.26 -5.29
N PHE A 77 5.44 -4.65 -6.24
CA PHE A 77 4.58 -3.78 -7.03
C PHE A 77 3.11 -4.01 -6.68
N LEU A 78 2.22 -3.08 -7.06
CA LEU A 78 0.78 -3.31 -6.91
C LEU A 78 0.33 -4.42 -7.85
N SER A 79 -0.36 -5.42 -7.31
CA SER A 79 -1.06 -6.43 -8.11
C SER A 79 -2.31 -5.82 -8.76
N LYS A 80 -2.99 -6.58 -9.64
CA LYS A 80 -4.32 -6.18 -10.16
C LYS A 80 -5.33 -5.87 -9.04
N ARG A 81 -5.29 -6.62 -7.95
CA ARG A 81 -6.16 -6.40 -6.78
C ARG A 81 -5.72 -5.16 -6.01
N GLY A 82 -4.42 -4.91 -5.89
CA GLY A 82 -3.88 -3.67 -5.34
C GLY A 82 -4.29 -2.43 -6.13
N LEU A 83 -4.26 -2.50 -7.46
CA LEU A 83 -4.73 -1.42 -8.33
C LEU A 83 -6.23 -1.15 -8.15
N THR A 84 -7.03 -2.20 -7.99
CA THR A 84 -8.47 -2.06 -7.68
C THR A 84 -8.68 -1.38 -6.33
N MET A 85 -7.91 -1.78 -5.32
CA MET A 85 -7.96 -1.18 -3.99
C MET A 85 -7.49 0.29 -4.00
N LEU A 86 -6.47 0.63 -4.79
CA LEU A 86 -6.03 2.00 -4.98
C LEU A 86 -7.18 2.85 -5.55
N ALA A 87 -7.82 2.39 -6.63
CA ALA A 87 -8.94 3.11 -7.24
C ALA A 87 -10.10 3.34 -6.25
N GLN A 88 -10.50 2.31 -5.50
CA GLN A 88 -11.52 2.44 -4.44
C GLN A 88 -11.09 3.41 -3.35
N GLY A 89 -9.80 3.43 -3.01
CA GLY A 89 -9.23 4.38 -2.06
C GLY A 89 -9.24 5.82 -2.55
N GLU A 90 -9.00 6.05 -3.83
CA GLU A 90 -9.13 7.37 -4.46
C GLU A 90 -10.57 7.88 -4.40
N ASP A 91 -11.54 7.03 -4.75
CA ASP A 91 -12.97 7.37 -4.68
C ASP A 91 -13.41 7.69 -3.25
N TRP A 92 -12.97 6.88 -2.29
CA TRP A 92 -13.20 7.14 -0.87
C TRP A 92 -12.59 8.46 -0.42
N TRP A 93 -11.32 8.72 -0.75
CA TRP A 93 -10.65 9.97 -0.36
C TRP A 93 -11.34 11.20 -0.98
N ALA A 94 -11.79 11.06 -2.24
CA ALA A 94 -12.54 12.08 -2.96
C ALA A 94 -13.90 12.38 -2.29
N SER A 95 -14.58 11.36 -1.75
CA SER A 95 -15.90 11.52 -1.11
C SER A 95 -15.86 12.19 0.27
N LEU A 96 -14.69 12.24 0.92
CA LEU A 96 -14.54 12.88 2.23
C LEU A 96 -14.70 14.41 2.15
N SER A 97 -15.41 14.97 3.14
CA SER A 97 -15.46 16.40 3.36
C SER A 97 -14.09 16.96 3.78
N TRP A 98 -13.91 18.28 3.65
CA TRP A 98 -12.68 18.94 4.09
C TRP A 98 -12.33 18.65 5.56
N THR A 99 -13.30 18.69 6.46
CA THR A 99 -13.10 18.43 7.89
C THR A 99 -12.65 17.00 8.14
N GLN A 100 -13.25 16.02 7.46
CA GLN A 100 -12.83 14.62 7.52
C GLN A 100 -11.40 14.43 7.02
N ARG A 101 -11.05 15.07 5.90
CA ARG A 101 -9.68 15.02 5.36
C ARG A 101 -8.66 15.57 6.36
N VAL A 102 -8.96 16.68 7.04
CA VAL A 102 -8.10 17.27 8.08
C VAL A 102 -7.88 16.30 9.25
N ILE A 103 -8.91 15.60 9.71
CA ILE A 103 -8.76 14.57 10.77
C ILE A 103 -7.76 13.50 10.33
N TYR A 104 -7.90 12.98 9.10
CA TYR A 104 -6.95 12.00 8.56
C TYR A 104 -5.55 12.57 8.26
N TRP A 105 -5.38 13.88 8.16
CA TRP A 105 -4.06 14.52 8.05
C TRP A 105 -3.34 14.59 9.40
N LEU A 106 -4.10 14.72 10.50
CA LEU A 106 -3.55 14.88 11.85
C LEU A 106 -3.28 13.54 12.57
N CYS A 107 -3.84 12.44 12.08
CA CYS A 107 -3.66 11.07 12.60
C CYS A 107 -2.72 10.23 11.70
#